data_AF-A0A7N0UEW4-F1
#
_entry.id   AF-A0A7N0UEW4-F1
#
_cell.length_a   1.000
_cell.length_b   1.000
_cell.length_c   1.000
_cell.angle_alpha   90.00
_cell.angle_beta   90.00
_cell.angle_gamma   90.00
#
_symmetry.space_group_name_H-M   'P 1'
#
loop_
_entity.id
_entity.type
_entity.pdbx_description
1 polymer ?
#
loop_
_entity_poly.entity_id
_entity_poly.type
_entity_poly.pdbx_seq_one_letter_code
_entity_poly.pdbx_strand_id
1 'polypeptide(L)'
;MFDVGDHMKFGFPLAFTATVMLWSILEYGDQMQVASQLDVAQGSLKWIMDYLIAAHPSDNVLYIQVRDPELDHGCWERPETMNGSRPFTQINATFPGSEMPAETAAALASASPVFKSSNPDYAGTLLKHAKTLFTFADKHRKSYSVSILEVQNFYNSTGFADELLWAACWLYHATGDDTYFSYTERHGKAFTNFGSPTWFSWDNKLAAV
;
A
#
# COMPACT_ATOMS: atom_id res chain seq x y z
N MET A 1 -6.60 -10.44 9.64
CA MET A 1 -5.47 -9.74 9.01
C MET A 1 -4.88 -8.82 10.06
N PHE A 2 -3.69 -9.19 10.49
CA PHE A 2 -2.84 -8.47 11.43
C PHE A 2 -1.44 -8.44 10.83
N ASP A 3 -0.62 -7.51 11.31
CA ASP A 3 0.71 -7.28 10.75
C ASP A 3 1.64 -8.48 10.98
N VAL A 4 1.79 -8.89 12.24
CA VAL A 4 2.66 -10.01 12.63
C VAL A 4 1.98 -10.89 13.69
N GLY A 5 2.68 -11.22 14.79
CA GLY A 5 2.11 -11.93 15.94
C GLY A 5 1.33 -11.02 16.90
N ASP A 6 1.22 -9.74 16.58
CA ASP A 6 0.43 -8.74 17.29
C ASP A 6 -0.99 -8.63 16.69
N HIS A 7 -1.82 -7.73 17.21
CA HIS A 7 -3.16 -7.48 16.66
C HIS A 7 -3.33 -6.09 16.04
N MET A 8 -2.19 -5.51 15.68
CA MET A 8 -2.10 -4.26 14.96
C MET A 8 -2.46 -4.45 13.50
N LYS A 9 -3.03 -3.39 12.91
CA LYS A 9 -3.15 -3.29 11.47
C LYS A 9 -2.30 -2.12 11.00
N PHE A 10 -1.03 -2.38 10.72
CA PHE A 10 -0.14 -1.41 10.11
C PHE A 10 -0.37 -1.37 8.60
N GLY A 11 -0.82 -0.23 8.08
CA GLY A 11 -1.20 -0.12 6.67
C GLY A 11 -0.02 -0.17 5.71
N PHE A 12 1.16 0.31 6.12
CA PHE A 12 2.32 0.42 5.22
C PHE A 12 2.87 -0.96 4.78
N PRO A 13 3.30 -1.82 5.71
CA PRO A 13 3.76 -3.17 5.35
C PRO A 13 2.64 -4.02 4.75
N LEU A 14 1.37 -3.77 5.13
CA LEU A 14 0.23 -4.47 4.57
C LEU A 14 0.02 -4.13 3.09
N ALA A 15 0.05 -2.84 2.73
CA ALA A 15 -0.08 -2.40 1.36
C ALA A 15 1.08 -2.95 0.51
N PHE A 16 2.31 -2.87 1.00
CA PHE A 16 3.49 -3.47 0.36
C PHE A 16 3.31 -4.98 0.12
N THR A 17 2.91 -5.72 1.14
CA THR A 17 2.67 -7.17 1.05
C THR A 17 1.65 -7.47 -0.02
N ALA A 18 0.55 -6.70 -0.08
CA ALA A 18 -0.44 -6.85 -1.12
C ALA A 18 0.12 -6.57 -2.52
N THR A 19 0.88 -5.48 -2.69
CA THR A 19 1.49 -5.14 -3.99
C THR A 19 2.40 -6.27 -4.50
N VAL A 20 3.27 -6.82 -3.64
CA VAL A 20 4.21 -7.90 -4.00
C VAL A 20 3.48 -9.20 -4.33
N MET A 21 2.44 -9.55 -3.57
CA MET A 21 1.64 -10.75 -3.83
C MET A 21 0.81 -10.63 -5.11
N LEU A 22 0.28 -9.43 -5.39
CA LEU A 22 -0.42 -9.13 -6.64
C LEU A 22 0.53 -9.17 -7.84
N TRP A 23 1.74 -8.63 -7.69
CA TRP A 23 2.78 -8.76 -8.71
C TRP A 23 3.08 -10.23 -8.99
N SER A 24 3.20 -11.06 -7.95
CA SER A 24 3.41 -12.50 -8.10
C SER A 24 2.27 -13.19 -8.86
N ILE A 25 1.01 -12.77 -8.68
CA ILE A 25 -0.11 -13.29 -9.47
C ILE A 25 0.00 -12.86 -10.94
N LEU A 26 0.41 -11.62 -11.21
CA LEU A 26 0.56 -11.13 -12.58
C LEU A 26 1.68 -11.86 -13.34
N GLU A 27 2.77 -12.22 -12.67
CA GLU A 27 3.89 -12.94 -13.28
C GLU A 27 3.69 -14.46 -13.32
N TYR A 28 3.09 -15.03 -12.26
CA TYR A 28 3.08 -16.48 -12.03
C TYR A 28 1.69 -17.06 -11.81
N GLY A 29 0.63 -16.35 -12.22
CA GLY A 29 -0.76 -16.76 -12.02
C GLY A 29 -1.08 -18.13 -12.62
N ASP A 30 -0.50 -18.45 -13.78
CA ASP A 30 -0.68 -19.76 -14.44
C ASP A 30 -0.11 -20.91 -13.60
N GLN A 31 1.05 -20.71 -12.97
CA GLN A 31 1.67 -21.69 -12.09
C GLN A 31 0.88 -21.83 -10.79
N MET A 32 0.35 -20.73 -10.24
CA MET A 32 -0.56 -20.77 -9.10
C MET A 32 -1.86 -21.51 -9.43
N GLN A 33 -2.37 -21.39 -10.67
CA GLN A 33 -3.54 -22.11 -11.14
C GLN A 33 -3.27 -23.62 -11.21
N VAL A 34 -2.11 -24.02 -11.76
CA VAL A 34 -1.68 -25.43 -11.79
C VAL A 34 -1.55 -26.01 -10.38
N ALA A 35 -1.10 -25.20 -9.41
CA ALA A 35 -1.03 -25.58 -8.00
C ALA A 35 -2.37 -25.49 -7.24
N SER A 36 -3.46 -25.11 -7.91
CA SER A 36 -4.78 -24.87 -7.29
C SER A 36 -4.74 -23.84 -6.14
N GLN A 37 -3.84 -22.85 -6.23
CA GLN A 37 -3.67 -21.78 -5.25
C GLN A 37 -4.12 -20.41 -5.76
N LEU A 38 -4.37 -20.24 -7.07
CA LEU A 38 -4.71 -18.92 -7.64
C LEU A 38 -5.98 -18.32 -6.99
N ASP A 39 -7.06 -19.08 -6.90
CA ASP A 39 -8.32 -18.60 -6.29
C ASP A 39 -8.16 -18.25 -4.81
N VAL A 40 -7.34 -19.02 -4.07
CA VAL A 40 -7.04 -18.77 -2.65
C VAL A 40 -6.24 -17.48 -2.49
N ALA A 41 -5.25 -17.27 -3.36
CA ALA A 41 -4.42 -16.07 -3.36
C ALA A 41 -5.27 -14.82 -3.72
N GLN A 42 -6.08 -14.91 -4.77
CA GLN A 42 -7.01 -13.84 -5.16
C GLN A 42 -8.03 -13.53 -4.07
N GLY A 43 -8.61 -14.55 -3.43
CA GLY A 43 -9.53 -14.37 -2.31
C GLY A 43 -8.89 -13.64 -1.12
N SER A 44 -7.66 -14.04 -0.78
CA SER A 44 -6.89 -13.41 0.31
C SER A 44 -6.55 -11.95 0.00
N LEU A 45 -6.14 -11.64 -1.23
CA LEU A 45 -5.80 -10.29 -1.65
C LEU A 45 -7.02 -9.40 -1.80
N LYS A 46 -8.16 -9.96 -2.24
CA LYS A 46 -9.43 -9.23 -2.24
C LYS A 46 -9.80 -8.75 -0.83
N TRP A 47 -9.59 -9.57 0.19
CA TRP A 47 -9.83 -9.16 1.58
C TRP A 47 -8.94 -7.97 1.99
N ILE A 48 -7.69 -7.91 1.52
CA ILE A 48 -6.81 -6.76 1.75
C ILE A 48 -7.29 -5.53 0.97
N MET A 49 -7.66 -5.71 -0.29
CA MET A 49 -8.15 -4.61 -1.14
C MET A 49 -9.43 -3.99 -0.58
N ASP A 50 -10.38 -4.80 -0.11
CA ASP A 50 -11.61 -4.34 0.53
C ASP A 50 -11.30 -3.49 1.78
N TYR A 51 -10.29 -3.88 2.57
CA TYR A 51 -9.82 -3.10 3.72
C TYR A 51 -9.17 -1.78 3.29
N LEU A 52 -8.31 -1.77 2.27
CA LEU A 52 -7.64 -0.55 1.79
C LEU A 52 -8.65 0.44 1.17
N ILE A 53 -9.67 -0.05 0.48
CA ILE A 53 -10.79 0.78 0.00
C ILE A 53 -11.53 1.41 1.19
N ALA A 54 -11.89 0.60 2.20
CA ALA A 54 -12.58 1.10 3.39
C ALA A 54 -11.75 2.10 4.20
N ALA A 55 -10.42 1.94 4.20
CA ALA A 55 -9.48 2.85 4.84
C ALA A 55 -9.35 4.20 4.11
N HIS A 56 -9.83 4.32 2.87
CA HIS A 56 -9.79 5.53 2.05
C HIS A 56 -11.22 6.09 1.83
N PRO A 57 -11.82 6.74 2.85
CA PRO A 57 -13.22 7.20 2.78
C PRO A 57 -13.43 8.46 1.93
N SER A 58 -12.37 9.22 1.66
CA SER A 58 -12.44 10.49 0.91
C SER A 58 -11.08 10.86 0.33
N ASP A 59 -11.05 11.65 -0.74
CA ASP A 59 -9.89 11.86 -1.60
C ASP A 59 -8.54 12.15 -0.92
N ASN A 60 -8.53 12.84 0.23
CA ASN A 60 -7.31 13.21 0.94
C ASN A 60 -7.31 12.72 2.40
N VAL A 61 -7.91 11.55 2.65
CA VAL A 61 -7.92 10.89 3.97
C VAL A 61 -7.63 9.42 3.80
N LEU A 62 -6.63 8.91 4.53
CA LEU A 62 -6.33 7.48 4.59
C LEU A 62 -6.10 7.07 6.05
N TYR A 63 -6.83 6.06 6.51
CA TYR A 63 -6.57 5.40 7.77
C TYR A 63 -5.39 4.45 7.63
N ILE A 64 -4.33 4.71 8.39
CA ILE A 64 -3.04 4.03 8.23
C ILE A 64 -2.77 3.00 9.33
N GLN A 65 -3.52 3.08 10.45
CA GLN A 65 -3.33 2.21 11.59
C GLN A 65 -4.64 1.95 12.32
N VAL A 66 -4.82 0.71 12.80
CA VAL A 66 -5.88 0.36 13.74
C VAL A 66 -5.25 -0.20 15.01
N ARG A 67 -5.68 0.34 16.15
CA ARG A 67 -5.20 0.11 17.51
C ARG A 67 -3.95 0.92 17.86
N ASP A 68 -3.73 1.05 19.17
CA ASP A 68 -2.54 1.64 19.76
C ASP A 68 -1.48 0.54 19.95
N PRO A 69 -0.24 0.72 19.43
CA PRO A 69 0.78 -0.32 19.47
C PRO A 69 1.22 -0.70 20.89
N GLU A 70 1.34 0.27 21.80
CA GLU A 70 1.80 0.02 23.17
C GLU A 70 0.76 -0.79 23.95
N LEU A 71 -0.53 -0.46 23.79
CA LEU A 71 -1.62 -1.24 24.37
C LEU A 71 -1.73 -2.63 23.76
N ASP A 72 -1.46 -2.77 22.46
CA ASP A 72 -1.47 -4.06 21.77
C ASP A 72 -0.34 -4.98 22.26
N HIS A 73 0.89 -4.48 22.24
CA HIS A 73 2.09 -5.24 22.56
C HIS A 73 2.23 -5.50 24.07
N GLY A 74 1.58 -4.70 24.90
CA GLY A 74 1.45 -4.94 26.34
C GLY A 74 0.52 -6.11 26.71
N CYS A 75 -0.16 -6.73 25.74
CA CYS A 75 -1.12 -7.80 25.98
C CYS A 75 -0.86 -9.03 25.10
N TRP A 76 -0.81 -10.21 25.73
CA TRP A 76 -0.77 -11.50 25.01
C TRP A 76 -2.13 -12.19 25.13
N GLU A 77 -2.96 -12.07 24.10
CA GLU A 77 -4.31 -12.61 24.07
C GLU A 77 -4.68 -13.16 22.71
N ARG A 78 -5.86 -13.80 22.60
CA ARG A 78 -6.37 -14.20 21.29
C ARG A 78 -7.11 -13.02 20.66
N PRO A 79 -7.06 -12.86 19.32
CA PRO A 79 -7.69 -11.72 18.69
C PRO A 79 -9.20 -11.64 18.92
N GLU A 80 -9.87 -12.78 19.01
CA GLU A 80 -11.31 -12.87 19.27
C GLU A 80 -11.72 -12.49 20.71
N THR A 81 -10.77 -12.40 21.63
CA THR A 81 -11.00 -12.02 23.03
C THR A 81 -10.52 -10.62 23.39
N MET A 82 -9.92 -9.91 22.41
CA MET A 82 -9.45 -8.53 22.61
C MET A 82 -10.56 -7.64 23.17
N ASN A 83 -10.26 -6.93 24.24
CA ASN A 83 -11.14 -5.94 24.84
C ASN A 83 -10.54 -4.53 24.75
N GLY A 84 -11.37 -3.52 25.02
CA GLY A 84 -10.94 -2.13 25.04
C GLY A 84 -11.00 -1.41 23.69
N SER A 85 -10.44 -0.19 23.68
CA SER A 85 -10.50 0.71 22.52
C SER A 85 -9.55 0.26 21.42
N ARG A 86 -9.98 0.42 20.16
CA ARG A 86 -9.16 0.21 18.96
C ARG A 86 -9.12 1.53 18.18
N PRO A 87 -8.32 2.51 18.63
CA PRO A 87 -8.25 3.82 17.98
C PRO A 87 -7.76 3.70 16.53
N PHE A 88 -8.09 4.69 15.71
CA PHE A 88 -7.64 4.79 14.34
C PHE A 88 -6.63 5.92 14.21
N THR A 89 -5.53 5.66 13.50
CA THR A 89 -4.60 6.71 13.06
C THR A 89 -4.84 6.97 11.57
N GLN A 90 -4.90 8.23 11.18
CA GLN A 90 -5.09 8.64 9.79
C GLN A 90 -4.07 9.68 9.37
N ILE A 91 -3.78 9.72 8.08
CA ILE A 91 -3.15 10.85 7.41
C ILE A 91 -4.20 11.63 6.62
N ASN A 92 -3.94 12.92 6.44
CA ASN A 92 -4.78 13.78 5.62
C ASN A 92 -3.97 14.97 5.08
N ALA A 93 -4.63 15.91 4.39
CA ALA A 93 -3.96 17.10 3.85
C ALA A 93 -3.20 17.95 4.90
N THR A 94 -3.60 17.92 6.18
CA THR A 94 -2.96 18.66 7.29
C THR A 94 -1.82 17.88 7.92
N PHE A 95 -2.00 16.56 8.09
CA PHE A 95 -0.98 15.62 8.58
C PHE A 95 -0.66 14.60 7.48
N PRO A 96 0.08 15.01 6.44
CA PRO A 96 0.30 14.15 5.28
C PRO A 96 1.38 13.10 5.51
N GLY A 97 1.39 12.10 4.64
CA GLY A 97 2.35 11.01 4.69
C GLY A 97 2.37 10.28 3.35
N SER A 98 3.22 10.68 2.41
CA SER A 98 3.14 10.30 1.00
C SER A 98 3.40 8.84 0.70
N GLU A 99 4.20 8.17 1.53
CA GLU A 99 4.53 6.75 1.38
C GLU A 99 3.28 5.87 1.42
N MET A 100 2.44 6.10 2.42
CA MET A 100 1.24 5.33 2.71
C MET A 100 0.22 5.31 1.56
N PRO A 101 -0.27 6.46 1.06
CA PRO A 101 -1.21 6.52 -0.04
C PRO A 101 -0.54 6.13 -1.37
N ALA A 102 0.76 6.36 -1.55
CA ALA A 102 1.46 5.88 -2.74
C ALA A 102 1.57 4.34 -2.77
N GLU A 103 2.00 3.68 -1.69
CA GLU A 103 2.02 2.21 -1.62
C GLU A 103 0.61 1.61 -1.71
N THR A 104 -0.38 2.25 -1.07
CA THR A 104 -1.78 1.84 -1.20
C THR A 104 -2.28 2.00 -2.64
N ALA A 105 -1.85 3.06 -3.35
CA ALA A 105 -2.15 3.23 -4.77
C ALA A 105 -1.48 2.16 -5.62
N ALA A 106 -0.23 1.79 -5.35
CA ALA A 106 0.47 0.71 -6.02
C ALA A 106 -0.28 -0.63 -5.86
N ALA A 107 -0.69 -0.97 -4.64
CA ALA A 107 -1.45 -2.19 -4.35
C ALA A 107 -2.80 -2.23 -5.09
N LEU A 108 -3.56 -1.13 -5.03
CA LEU A 108 -4.87 -1.07 -5.70
C LEU A 108 -4.74 -1.03 -7.24
N ALA A 109 -3.71 -0.38 -7.75
CA ALA A 109 -3.42 -0.36 -9.18
C ALA A 109 -3.00 -1.74 -9.69
N SER A 110 -2.12 -2.47 -8.97
CA SER A 110 -1.72 -3.83 -9.34
C SER A 110 -2.86 -4.85 -9.20
N ALA A 111 -3.81 -4.62 -8.28
CA ALA A 111 -5.00 -5.45 -8.13
C ALA A 111 -5.99 -5.32 -9.29
N SER A 112 -6.13 -4.13 -9.86
CA SER A 112 -7.08 -3.86 -10.95
C SER A 112 -6.97 -4.87 -12.11
N PRO A 113 -5.80 -5.09 -12.76
CA PRO A 113 -5.68 -6.07 -13.83
C PRO A 113 -5.92 -7.52 -13.36
N VAL A 114 -5.57 -7.89 -12.12
CA VAL A 114 -5.83 -9.23 -11.57
C VAL A 114 -7.32 -9.56 -11.50
N PHE A 115 -8.15 -8.60 -11.09
CA PHE A 115 -9.61 -8.80 -10.96
C PHE A 115 -10.40 -8.39 -12.20
N LYS A 116 -9.76 -7.83 -13.23
CA LYS A 116 -10.46 -7.23 -14.37
C LYS A 116 -11.32 -8.23 -15.16
N SER A 117 -10.85 -9.46 -15.33
CA SER A 117 -11.58 -10.49 -16.08
C SER A 117 -12.76 -11.08 -15.29
N SER A 118 -12.62 -11.22 -13.98
CA SER A 118 -13.62 -11.84 -13.10
C SER A 118 -14.64 -10.83 -12.55
N ASN A 119 -14.23 -9.58 -12.32
CA ASN A 119 -15.08 -8.51 -11.80
C ASN A 119 -14.62 -7.11 -12.30
N PRO A 120 -15.03 -6.71 -13.51
CA PRO A 120 -14.64 -5.44 -14.12
C PRO A 120 -15.01 -4.20 -13.28
N ASP A 121 -16.18 -4.21 -12.61
CA ASP A 121 -16.65 -3.09 -11.80
C ASP A 121 -15.79 -2.89 -10.56
N TYR A 122 -15.39 -4.00 -9.92
CA TYR A 122 -14.45 -3.96 -8.80
C TYR A 122 -13.07 -3.48 -9.25
N ALA A 123 -12.55 -3.97 -10.39
CA ALA A 123 -11.31 -3.47 -10.97
C ALA A 123 -11.36 -1.95 -11.25
N GLY A 124 -12.49 -1.45 -11.76
CA GLY A 124 -12.72 0.00 -11.93
C GLY A 124 -12.70 0.76 -10.61
N THR A 125 -13.28 0.19 -9.55
CA THR A 125 -13.28 0.77 -8.19
C THR A 125 -11.86 0.84 -7.62
N LEU A 126 -11.10 -0.27 -7.70
CA LEU A 126 -9.71 -0.33 -7.26
C LEU A 126 -8.88 0.76 -7.94
N LEU A 127 -8.98 0.85 -9.26
CA LEU A 127 -8.22 1.82 -10.04
C LEU A 127 -8.62 3.27 -9.71
N LYS A 128 -9.91 3.54 -9.44
CA LYS A 128 -10.36 4.86 -9.01
C LYS A 128 -9.68 5.27 -7.70
N HIS A 129 -9.70 4.41 -6.67
CA HIS A 129 -9.03 4.69 -5.41
C HIS A 129 -7.52 4.86 -5.60
N ALA A 130 -6.88 4.03 -6.44
CA ALA A 130 -5.45 4.11 -6.73
C ALA A 130 -5.06 5.49 -7.30
N LYS A 131 -5.77 5.97 -8.32
CA LYS A 131 -5.51 7.29 -8.95
C LYS A 131 -5.67 8.44 -7.96
N THR A 132 -6.71 8.39 -7.14
CA THR A 132 -6.99 9.41 -6.13
C THR A 132 -5.91 9.42 -5.05
N LEU A 133 -5.50 8.25 -4.55
CA LEU A 133 -4.45 8.14 -3.53
C LEU A 133 -3.09 8.59 -4.04
N PHE A 134 -2.72 8.24 -5.28
CA PHE A 134 -1.49 8.75 -5.89
C PHE A 134 -1.50 10.28 -5.99
N THR A 135 -2.63 10.87 -6.39
CA THR A 135 -2.78 12.32 -6.44
C THR A 135 -2.64 12.96 -5.05
N PHE A 136 -3.25 12.35 -4.02
CA PHE A 136 -3.11 12.79 -2.63
C PHE A 136 -1.65 12.72 -2.16
N ALA A 137 -0.98 11.59 -2.39
CA ALA A 137 0.41 11.34 -2.05
C ALA A 137 1.35 12.40 -2.66
N ASP A 138 1.17 12.67 -3.95
CA ASP A 138 2.03 13.55 -4.72
C ASP A 138 1.77 15.04 -4.42
N LYS A 139 0.53 15.41 -4.13
CA LYS A 139 0.15 16.79 -3.84
C LYS A 139 0.58 17.25 -2.44
N HIS A 140 0.59 16.32 -1.47
CA HIS A 140 0.91 16.62 -0.07
C HIS A 140 2.20 15.90 0.36
N ARG A 141 3.33 16.28 -0.25
CA ARG A 141 4.62 15.60 -0.03
C ARG A 141 5.20 15.81 1.36
N LYS A 142 5.18 14.77 2.18
CA LYS A 142 5.87 14.69 3.47
C LYS A 142 5.90 13.25 3.92
N SER A 143 6.94 12.85 4.66
CA SER A 143 6.96 11.52 5.23
C SER A 143 5.96 11.37 6.38
N TYR A 144 5.22 10.26 6.39
CA TYR A 144 4.19 10.02 7.41
C TYR A 144 4.77 9.94 8.81
N SER A 145 5.99 9.39 8.93
CA SER A 145 6.71 9.28 10.20
C SER A 145 7.19 10.63 10.73
N VAL A 146 7.27 11.67 9.89
CA VAL A 146 7.54 13.06 10.29
C VAL A 146 6.25 13.81 10.65
N SER A 147 5.09 13.36 10.17
CA SER A 147 3.80 13.94 10.53
C SER A 147 3.19 13.33 11.79
N ILE A 148 3.46 12.05 12.03
CA ILE A 148 2.93 11.26 13.15
C ILE A 148 4.12 10.55 13.78
N LEU A 149 4.73 11.16 14.80
CA LEU A 149 6.01 10.72 15.34
C LEU A 149 5.92 9.35 16.01
N GLU A 150 4.74 8.98 16.52
CA GLU A 150 4.47 7.74 17.22
C GLU A 150 4.68 6.49 16.34
N VAL A 151 4.58 6.63 15.02
CA VAL A 151 4.77 5.50 14.09
C VAL A 151 6.24 5.10 13.92
N GLN A 152 7.18 6.00 14.29
CA GLN A 152 8.63 5.79 14.11
C GLN A 152 9.16 4.59 14.90
N ASN A 153 8.51 4.24 16.02
CA ASN A 153 8.96 3.13 16.86
C ASN A 153 8.64 1.75 16.26
N PHE A 154 7.85 1.71 15.18
CA PHE A 154 7.39 0.48 14.54
C PHE A 154 7.86 0.47 13.07
N TYR A 155 7.10 1.10 12.18
CA TYR A 155 7.37 1.11 10.75
C TYR A 155 7.92 2.47 10.28
N ASN A 156 9.03 2.94 10.83
CA ASN A 156 9.61 4.22 10.42
C ASN A 156 9.90 4.29 8.91
N SER A 157 9.62 5.43 8.28
CA SER A 157 9.95 5.64 6.87
C SER A 157 11.31 6.30 6.65
N THR A 158 12.05 5.86 5.63
CA THR A 158 13.26 6.53 5.15
C THR A 158 13.01 7.60 4.08
N GLY A 159 11.81 7.65 3.50
CA GLY A 159 11.39 8.62 2.50
C GLY A 159 10.16 8.14 1.72
N PHE A 160 9.64 8.99 0.82
CA PHE A 160 8.49 8.71 -0.05
C PHE A 160 8.77 8.74 -1.54
N ALA A 161 10.01 9.05 -1.90
CA ALA A 161 10.35 9.37 -3.27
C ALA A 161 10.21 8.12 -4.16
N ASP A 162 10.66 6.98 -3.64
CA ASP A 162 10.57 5.68 -4.29
C ASP A 162 9.14 5.12 -4.29
N GLU A 163 8.32 5.34 -3.25
CA GLU A 163 6.89 4.98 -3.29
C GLU A 163 6.14 5.73 -4.39
N LEU A 164 6.45 7.01 -4.62
CA LEU A 164 5.82 7.78 -5.71
C LEU A 164 6.21 7.22 -7.08
N LEU A 165 7.47 6.83 -7.29
CA LEU A 165 7.88 6.16 -8.53
C LEU A 165 7.21 4.80 -8.68
N TRP A 166 7.17 4.01 -7.61
CA TRP A 166 6.57 2.69 -7.56
C TRP A 166 5.09 2.72 -7.89
N ALA A 167 4.34 3.63 -7.27
CA ALA A 167 2.93 3.84 -7.54
C ALA A 167 2.68 4.28 -8.99
N ALA A 168 3.53 5.17 -9.53
CA ALA A 168 3.43 5.60 -10.93
C ALA A 168 3.69 4.43 -11.89
N CYS A 169 4.68 3.58 -11.64
CA CYS A 169 4.92 2.36 -12.43
C CYS A 169 3.69 1.44 -12.46
N TRP A 170 3.08 1.17 -11.30
CA TRP A 170 1.88 0.33 -11.23
C TRP A 170 0.65 0.95 -11.88
N LEU A 171 0.46 2.26 -11.72
CA LEU A 171 -0.61 2.98 -12.38
C LEU A 171 -0.43 2.97 -13.90
N TYR A 172 0.80 3.16 -14.40
CA TYR A 172 1.10 3.00 -15.83
C TYR A 172 0.77 1.58 -16.30
N HIS A 173 1.26 0.55 -15.60
CA HIS A 173 0.98 -0.84 -15.95
C HIS A 173 -0.53 -1.16 -15.99
N ALA A 174 -1.30 -0.63 -15.04
CA ALA A 174 -2.74 -0.88 -14.96
C ALA A 174 -3.57 -0.09 -15.99
N THR A 175 -3.05 1.02 -16.53
CA THR A 175 -3.84 1.98 -17.33
C THR A 175 -3.35 2.20 -18.75
N GLY A 176 -2.06 2.02 -19.01
CA GLY A 176 -1.40 2.48 -20.23
C GLY A 176 -1.38 4.01 -20.40
N ASP A 177 -1.63 4.78 -19.32
CA ASP A 177 -1.64 6.24 -19.36
C ASP A 177 -0.22 6.81 -19.24
N ASP A 178 0.29 7.36 -20.35
CA ASP A 178 1.64 7.91 -20.48
C ASP A 178 1.96 9.03 -19.48
N THR A 179 0.95 9.63 -18.82
CA THR A 179 1.20 10.62 -17.76
C THR A 179 1.95 10.02 -16.58
N TYR A 180 1.70 8.75 -16.23
CA TYR A 180 2.41 8.05 -15.16
C TYR A 180 3.83 7.64 -15.58
N PHE A 181 4.02 7.20 -16.82
CA PHE A 181 5.36 6.94 -17.37
C PHE A 181 6.19 8.23 -17.43
N SER A 182 5.60 9.33 -17.91
CA SER A 182 6.24 10.64 -17.93
C SER A 182 6.59 11.14 -16.52
N TYR A 183 5.81 10.75 -15.50
CA TYR A 183 6.09 11.06 -14.10
C TYR A 183 7.38 10.35 -13.65
N THR A 184 7.54 9.06 -13.95
CA THR A 184 8.75 8.31 -13.57
C THR A 184 9.98 8.83 -14.30
N GLU A 185 9.89 9.19 -15.59
CA GLU A 185 11.00 9.81 -16.32
C GLU A 185 11.41 11.17 -15.73
N ARG A 186 10.42 12.01 -15.40
CA ARG A 186 10.66 13.35 -14.85
C ARG A 186 11.29 13.31 -13.47
N HIS A 187 10.81 12.41 -12.60
CA HIS A 187 11.20 12.34 -11.20
C HIS A 187 12.31 11.33 -10.91
N GLY A 188 12.54 10.36 -11.79
CA GLY A 188 13.45 9.23 -11.59
C GLY A 188 14.83 9.68 -11.10
N LYS A 189 15.53 10.55 -11.82
CA LYS A 189 16.87 11.03 -11.43
C LYS A 189 16.91 11.68 -10.03
N ALA A 190 15.85 12.40 -9.65
CA ALA A 190 15.80 13.11 -8.38
C ALA A 190 15.41 12.18 -7.22
N PHE A 191 14.59 11.16 -7.49
CA PHE A 191 13.99 10.31 -6.47
C PHE A 191 14.76 9.01 -6.22
N THR A 192 15.48 8.48 -7.21
CA THR A 192 16.08 7.15 -7.07
C THR A 192 17.45 7.10 -6.42
N ASN A 193 18.18 8.22 -6.36
CA ASN A 193 19.58 8.25 -5.91
C ASN A 193 20.38 7.00 -6.37
N PHE A 194 20.38 6.72 -7.68
CA PHE A 194 20.86 5.45 -8.27
C PHE A 194 22.27 5.00 -7.85
N GLY A 195 23.08 5.86 -7.20
CA GLY A 195 24.40 5.51 -6.65
C GLY A 195 24.39 4.88 -5.26
N SER A 196 23.23 4.73 -4.60
CA SER A 196 23.13 4.11 -3.27
C SER A 196 21.83 3.30 -3.08
N PRO A 197 21.50 2.36 -3.99
CA PRO A 197 20.32 1.53 -3.83
C PRO A 197 20.45 0.63 -2.59
N THR A 198 19.32 0.38 -1.93
CA THR A 198 19.23 -0.54 -0.80
C THR A 198 18.37 -1.75 -1.15
N TRP A 199 18.07 -2.61 -0.19
CA TRP A 199 17.30 -3.83 -0.41
C TRP A 199 15.83 -3.51 -0.64
N PHE A 200 15.21 -4.16 -1.63
CA PHE A 200 13.76 -4.09 -1.84
C PHE A 200 13.04 -4.58 -0.58
N SER A 201 12.19 -3.72 -0.01
CA SER A 201 11.50 -3.97 1.26
C SER A 201 10.25 -3.13 1.37
N TRP A 202 9.52 -3.28 2.49
CA TRP A 202 8.33 -2.49 2.77
C TRP A 202 8.59 -0.98 2.84
N ASP A 203 9.84 -0.55 3.05
CA ASP A 203 10.24 0.85 3.14
C ASP A 203 11.05 1.35 1.92
N ASN A 204 11.52 0.45 1.05
CA ASN A 204 12.35 0.84 -0.08
C ASN A 204 12.02 0.06 -1.35
N LYS A 205 11.63 0.77 -2.42
CA LYS A 205 11.22 0.20 -3.71
C LYS A 205 12.18 0.53 -4.85
N LEU A 206 13.34 1.12 -4.56
CA LEU A 206 14.29 1.58 -5.58
C LEU A 206 14.75 0.49 -6.55
N ALA A 207 14.90 -0.74 -6.08
CA ALA A 207 15.31 -1.85 -6.94
C ALA A 207 14.22 -2.32 -7.93
N ALA A 208 12.98 -1.83 -7.79
CA ALA A 208 11.82 -2.24 -8.57
C ALA A 208 11.25 -1.13 -9.48
N VAL A 209 11.89 0.05 -9.54
CA VAL A 209 11.43 1.24 -10.27
C VAL A 209 12.41 1.75 -11.32
#